data_AF-G0SH25-F1
#
_entry.id   AF-G0SH25-F1
#
_cell.length_a   1.000
_cell.length_b   1.000
_cell.length_c   1.000
_cell.angle_alpha   90.00
_cell.angle_beta   90.00
_cell.angle_gamma   90.00
#
_symmetry.space_group_name_H-M   'P 1'
#
loop_
_entity.id
_entity.type
_entity.pdbx_description
1 polymer ?
#
loop_
_entity_poly.entity_id
_entity_poly.type
_entity_poly.pdbx_seq_one_letter_code
_entity_poly.pdbx_strand_id
1 'polypeptide(L)'
;MPDVVAKVALIQPYKHSPATNVWNRSAPPAPLVLVHDGGGTTFCYHFLGYLGRPVYGIDNPHYDSGKAWEGGIPEMAREYLKPSKV
;
A
#
# COMPACT_ATOMS: atom_id res chain seq x y z
N MET A 1 0.57 6.50 -24.96
CA MET A 1 1.33 5.80 -23.90
C MET A 1 0.33 5.50 -22.80
N PRO A 2 0.10 4.25 -22.38
CA PRO A 2 -0.91 3.97 -21.37
C PRO A 2 -0.56 4.68 -20.06
N ASP A 3 -1.58 5.23 -19.40
CA ASP A 3 -1.46 5.87 -18.09
C ASP A 3 -0.89 4.83 -17.09
N VAL A 4 0.29 5.09 -16.53
CA VAL A 4 0.89 4.18 -15.55
C VAL A 4 0.29 4.50 -14.19
N VAL A 5 -0.78 3.78 -13.84
CA VAL A 5 -1.50 3.95 -12.57
C VAL A 5 -0.72 3.27 -11.44
N ALA A 6 -0.68 3.91 -10.27
CA ALA A 6 -0.13 3.33 -9.06
C ALA A 6 -0.80 1.99 -8.74
N LYS A 7 0.01 0.95 -8.51
CA LYS A 7 -0.47 -0.38 -8.14
C LYS A 7 -0.50 -0.49 -6.62
N VAL A 8 -1.66 -0.83 -6.07
CA VAL A 8 -1.82 -1.14 -4.65
C VAL A 8 -1.73 -2.65 -4.47
N ALA A 9 -0.75 -3.12 -3.72
CA ALA A 9 -0.56 -4.53 -3.39
C ALA A 9 -0.95 -4.81 -1.93
N LEU A 10 -1.49 -6.00 -1.68
CA LEU A 10 -1.67 -6.51 -0.31
C LEU A 10 -0.32 -7.02 0.21
N ILE A 11 0.17 -6.44 1.30
CA ILE A 11 1.44 -6.86 1.94
C ILE A 11 1.17 -7.89 3.02
N GLN A 12 0.15 -7.65 3.87
CA GLN A 12 -0.24 -8.59 4.92
C GLN A 12 -1.77 -8.75 4.94
N PRO A 13 -2.29 -9.99 4.84
CA PRO A 13 -3.71 -10.24 5.08
C PRO A 13 -4.03 -10.03 6.56
N TYR A 14 -5.12 -9.31 6.85
CA TYR A 14 -5.60 -9.19 8.22
C TYR A 14 -6.26 -10.51 8.65
N LYS A 15 -5.63 -11.18 9.62
CA LYS A 15 -6.21 -12.37 10.26
C LYS A 15 -6.97 -11.89 11.48
N HIS A 16 -8.30 -11.89 11.39
CA HIS A 16 -9.14 -11.63 12.54
C HIS A 16 -8.85 -12.71 13.58
N SER A 17 -8.36 -12.33 14.76
CA SER A 17 -8.34 -13.26 15.88
C SER A 17 -9.80 -13.51 16.24
N PRO A 18 -10.30 -14.77 16.20
CA PRO A 18 -11.67 -15.03 16.58
C PRO A 18 -11.81 -14.66 18.05
N ALA A 19 -12.43 -13.51 18.30
CA ALA A 19 -12.75 -13.10 19.66
C ALA A 19 -13.56 -14.24 20.28
N THR A 20 -13.10 -14.75 21.41
CA THR A 20 -13.78 -15.76 22.25
C THR A 20 -15.11 -15.26 22.84
N ASN A 21 -15.57 -14.07 22.43
CA ASN A 21 -16.81 -13.42 22.85
C ASN A 21 -17.49 -12.76 21.64
N VAL A 22 -18.62 -13.31 21.22
CA VAL A 22 -19.47 -12.83 20.11
C VAL A 22 -20.09 -11.44 20.32
N TRP A 23 -20.04 -10.91 21.55
CA TRP A 23 -20.55 -9.58 21.93
C TRP A 23 -19.50 -8.47 21.86
N ASN A 24 -18.20 -8.80 21.68
CA ASN A 24 -17.13 -7.80 21.55
C ASN A 24 -16.48 -7.85 20.15
N ARG A 25 -17.25 -7.56 19.10
CA ARG A 25 -16.69 -7.36 17.76
C ARG A 25 -16.15 -5.94 17.65
N SER A 26 -14.92 -5.74 18.10
CA SER A 26 -14.18 -4.51 17.73
C SER A 26 -14.04 -4.47 16.21
N ALA A 27 -14.37 -3.33 15.59
CA ALA A 27 -14.12 -3.12 14.18
C ALA A 27 -12.64 -3.40 13.87
N PRO A 28 -12.30 -3.92 12.67
CA PRO A 28 -10.91 -4.11 12.29
C PRO A 28 -10.13 -2.79 12.46
N PRO A 29 -8.88 -2.83 12.94
CA PRO A 29 -8.06 -1.62 13.04
C PRO A 29 -7.98 -0.93 11.67
N ALA A 30 -7.87 0.40 11.67
CA ALA A 30 -7.69 1.17 10.44
C ALA A 30 -6.56 0.57 9.58
N PRO A 31 -6.67 0.56 8.25
CA PRO A 31 -5.62 0.01 7.39
C PRO A 31 -4.34 0.83 7.48
N LEU A 32 -3.21 0.17 7.25
CA LEU A 32 -1.90 0.82 7.07
C LEU A 32 -1.53 0.77 5.59
N VAL A 33 -1.18 1.92 5.01
CA VAL A 33 -0.70 2.05 3.64
C VAL A 33 0.77 2.47 3.66
N LEU A 34 1.63 1.65 3.08
CA LEU A 34 3.07 1.87 3.01
C LEU A 34 3.44 2.32 1.60
N VAL A 35 4.18 3.42 1.48
CA VAL A 35 4.68 3.95 0.21
C VAL A 35 6.13 3.52 0.06
N HIS A 36 6.54 3.08 -1.13
CA HIS A 36 7.91 2.64 -1.41
C HIS A 36 8.99 3.63 -0.92
N ASP A 37 10.19 3.12 -0.66
CA ASP A 37 11.37 3.94 -0.35
C ASP A 37 12.09 4.43 -1.62
N GLY A 38 13.31 4.97 -1.50
CA GLY A 38 14.11 5.43 -2.64
C GLY A 38 14.42 4.34 -3.69
N GLY A 39 14.25 3.05 -3.34
CA GLY A 39 14.39 1.92 -4.26
C GLY A 39 13.16 1.68 -5.14
N GLY A 40 12.01 2.32 -4.87
CA GLY A 40 10.84 2.27 -5.75
C GLY A 40 9.91 1.06 -5.57
N THR A 41 10.23 0.13 -4.66
CA THR A 41 9.41 -1.06 -4.40
C THR A 41 8.99 -1.15 -2.93
N THR A 42 7.93 -1.90 -2.67
CA THR A 42 7.43 -2.24 -1.34
C THR A 42 8.08 -3.50 -0.77
N PHE A 43 9.07 -4.08 -1.47
CA PHE A 43 9.67 -5.38 -1.12
C PHE A 43 10.20 -5.43 0.32
N CYS A 44 10.83 -4.35 0.78
CA CYS A 44 11.36 -4.26 2.14
C CYS A 44 10.28 -4.45 3.23
N TYR A 45 9.02 -4.09 2.93
CA TYR A 45 7.92 -4.22 3.88
C TYR A 45 7.41 -5.66 4.04
N HIS A 46 7.75 -6.57 3.14
CA HIS A 46 7.43 -8.00 3.31
C HIS A 46 8.26 -8.66 4.43
N PHE A 47 9.36 -8.04 4.86
CA PHE A 47 10.15 -8.50 6.01
C PHE A 47 9.60 -8.02 7.35
N LEU A 48 8.58 -7.15 7.37
CA LEU A 48 7.92 -6.77 8.60
C LEU A 48 7.15 -7.97 9.17
N GLY A 49 7.24 -8.15 10.49
CA GLY A 49 6.39 -9.08 11.22
C GLY A 49 4.90 -8.70 11.11
N TYR A 50 4.01 -9.58 11.55
CA TYR A 50 2.57 -9.33 11.49
C TYR A 50 2.17 -8.09 12.30
N LEU A 51 1.56 -7.10 11.64
CA LEU A 51 1.22 -5.81 12.25
C LEU A 51 -0.18 -5.76 12.87
N GLY A 52 -0.92 -6.87 12.89
CA GLY A 52 -2.23 -6.93 13.53
C GLY A 52 -3.32 -6.08 12.86
N ARG A 53 -3.12 -5.70 11.59
CA ARG A 53 -4.06 -4.85 10.83
C ARG A 53 -3.93 -5.13 9.32
N PRO A 54 -4.89 -4.68 8.49
CA PRO A 54 -4.71 -4.71 7.04
C PRO A 54 -3.52 -3.84 6.63
N VAL A 55 -2.60 -4.39 5.83
CA VAL A 55 -1.42 -3.66 5.35
C VAL A 55 -1.35 -3.72 3.83
N TYR A 56 -1.30 -2.54 3.21
CA TYR A 56 -1.18 -2.34 1.77
C TYR A 56 0.13 -1.63 1.44
N GLY A 57 0.63 -1.86 0.24
CA GLY A 57 1.83 -1.24 -0.30
C GLY A 57 1.53 -0.53 -1.63
N ILE A 58 2.20 0.59 -1.88
CA ILE A 58 2.20 1.31 -3.14
C ILE A 58 3.63 1.32 -3.69
N ASP A 59 3.86 0.59 -4.78
CA ASP A 59 5.10 0.64 -5.55
C ASP A 59 5.17 1.93 -6.39
N ASN A 60 6.37 2.36 -6.77
CA ASN A 60 6.53 3.46 -7.71
C ASN A 60 6.07 3.01 -9.11
N PRO A 61 4.99 3.57 -9.69
CA PRO A 61 4.57 3.21 -11.05
C PRO A 61 5.66 3.52 -12.09
N HIS A 62 6.54 4.49 -11.84
CA HIS A 62 7.66 4.77 -12.74
C HIS A 62 8.86 3.83 -12.57
N TYR A 63 8.83 2.85 -11.64
CA TYR A 63 9.95 1.94 -11.36
C TYR A 63 10.53 1.30 -12.63
N ASP A 64 9.70 0.64 -13.43
CA ASP A 64 10.15 -0.04 -14.66
C ASP A 64 10.61 0.96 -15.74
N SER A 65 10.00 2.14 -15.77
CA SER A 65 10.27 3.16 -16.80
C SER A 65 11.49 4.05 -16.49
N GLY A 66 11.92 4.09 -15.23
CA GLY A 66 12.95 5.02 -14.73
C GLY A 66 12.59 6.51 -14.85
N LYS A 67 11.34 6.85 -15.19
CA LYS A 67 10.93 8.25 -15.40
C LYS A 67 10.96 9.02 -14.09
N ALA A 68 11.54 10.21 -14.16
CA ALA A 68 11.43 11.18 -13.08
C ALA A 68 9.98 11.64 -12.90
N TRP A 69 9.68 12.15 -11.71
CA TRP A 69 8.48 12.94 -11.45
C TRP A 69 8.83 14.40 -11.71
N GLU A 70 8.40 14.94 -12.85
CA GLU A 70 8.70 16.33 -13.27
C GLU A 70 8.12 17.35 -12.27
N GLY A 71 6.93 17.07 -11.72
CA GLY A 71 6.33 17.83 -10.63
C GLY A 71 6.78 17.38 -9.23
N GLY A 72 7.79 16.51 -9.15
CA GLY A 72 8.39 16.02 -7.91
C GLY A 72 7.45 15.19 -7.04
N ILE A 73 7.73 15.18 -5.73
CA ILE A 73 6.91 14.45 -4.73
C ILE A 73 5.42 14.84 -4.78
N PRO A 74 5.03 16.12 -4.99
CA PRO A 74 3.62 16.48 -5.12
C PRO A 74 2.90 15.82 -6.31
N GLU A 75 3.57 15.64 -7.45
CA GLU A 75 3.00 14.92 -8.59
C GLU A 75 2.82 13.43 -8.26
N MET A 76 3.87 12.82 -7.71
CA MET A 76 3.85 11.43 -7.26
C MET A 76 2.70 11.17 -6.26
N ALA A 77 2.52 12.05 -5.28
CA ALA A 77 1.44 11.94 -4.30
C ALA A 77 0.04 12.02 -4.94
N ARG A 78 -0.16 12.88 -5.94
CA ARG A 78 -1.44 12.96 -6.68
C ARG A 78 -1.71 11.68 -7.44
N GLU A 79 -0.69 11.04 -8.01
CA GLU A 79 -0.84 9.75 -8.66
C GLU A 79 -1.32 8.67 -7.68
N TYR A 80 -0.78 8.65 -6.46
CA TYR A 80 -1.13 7.66 -5.43
C TYR A 80 -2.53 7.83 -4.87
N LEU A 81 -3.11 9.02 -4.98
CA LEU A 81 -4.49 9.29 -4.56
C LEU A 81 -5.52 8.90 -5.62
N LYS A 82 -5.11 8.60 -6.86
CA LYS A 82 -6.05 8.15 -7.88
C LYS A 82 -6.63 6.80 -7.47
N PRO A 83 -7.95 6.59 -7.64
CA PRO A 83 -8.55 5.30 -7.37
C PRO A 83 -7.90 4.25 -8.27
N SER A 84 -7.37 3.19 -7.65
CA SER A 84 -6.92 2.00 -8.35
C SER A 84 -8.09 1.47 -9.16
N LYS A 85 -7.95 1.31 -10.47
CA LYS A 85 -8.93 0.57 -11.26
C LYS A 85 -8.85 -0.90 -10.81
N VAL A 86 -9.85 -1.32 -10.04
CA VAL A 86 -10.06 -2.73 -9.66
C VAL A 86 -10.60 -3.50 -10.85
#